data_AF-A0A8U0A0P1-F1
#
_entry.id   AF-A0A8U0A0P1-F1
#
_cell.length_a   1.000
_cell.length_b   1.000
_cell.length_c   1.000
_cell.angle_alpha   90.00
_cell.angle_beta   90.00
_cell.angle_gamma   90.00
#
_symmetry.space_group_name_H-M   'P 1'
#
loop_
_entity.id
_entity.type
_entity.pdbx_description
1 polymer ?
#
loop_
_entity_poly.entity_id
_entity_poly.type
_entity_poly.pdbx_seq_one_letter_code
_entity_poly.pdbx_strand_id
1 'polypeptide(L)'
;MSCCRYTVICRRQRSNGPRQFTTWSTWTPLDPATGRQMNTPRTVVGSVIGLVVVVAVVGTPAVSQTGTPVIVFTQDNDSIRVTPLGDGTRSVEAFYDYRSPATDPEGQYSSYGTDDIQMNQVSQLFVYDGIEGLSLVFLHDKLSDTDGGGAVITADLSDLPENGEWVVEDDTYDNRDDVFRHSRQSSHIEWFTNGYRTDGAAFRGLERANNTITVDMRFNEDTENYPFEEWEGPPEQNEIERWLVRSGTGETTEIDMDEPVEISVESGGQTEPTTETPDENTPLVNSHPPTHRSSPDATGGSGVTGVGFGVGPAIVALVALTAFVLGRDDD
;
A
#
# COMPACT_ATOMS: atom_id res chain seq x y z
N MET A 1 -39.73 -40.33 -23.48
CA MET A 1 -38.34 -40.35 -23.98
C MET A 1 -38.18 -39.20 -24.95
N SER A 2 -37.45 -38.16 -24.58
CA SER A 2 -37.19 -37.00 -25.44
C SER A 2 -35.68 -36.78 -25.54
N CYS A 3 -35.16 -36.70 -26.76
CA CYS A 3 -33.73 -36.49 -26.99
C CYS A 3 -33.41 -34.99 -26.90
N CYS A 4 -32.63 -34.58 -25.90
CA CYS A 4 -31.94 -33.29 -25.94
C CYS A 4 -30.78 -33.37 -26.94
N ARG A 5 -30.78 -32.51 -27.96
CA ARG A 5 -29.61 -32.30 -28.82
C ARG A 5 -28.75 -31.17 -28.24
N TYR A 6 -27.46 -31.44 -28.06
CA TYR A 6 -26.46 -30.43 -27.76
C TYR A 6 -25.84 -29.91 -29.05
N THR A 7 -25.61 -28.60 -29.13
CA THR A 7 -24.75 -27.99 -30.16
C THR A 7 -23.48 -27.49 -29.46
N VAL A 8 -22.35 -28.15 -29.73
CA VAL A 8 -21.04 -27.74 -29.22
C VAL A 8 -20.39 -26.82 -30.24
N ILE A 9 -20.10 -25.57 -29.86
CA ILE A 9 -19.36 -24.62 -30.69
C ILE A 9 -17.90 -24.58 -30.24
N CYS A 10 -17.06 -25.39 -30.88
CA CYS A 10 -15.61 -25.36 -30.64
C CYS A 10 -14.95 -24.23 -31.46
N ARG A 11 -14.42 -23.21 -30.79
CA ARG A 11 -13.56 -22.19 -31.42
C ARG A 11 -12.10 -22.65 -31.32
N ARG A 12 -11.39 -22.73 -32.45
CA ARG A 12 -10.00 -23.19 -32.51
C ARG A 12 -9.03 -22.02 -32.37
N GLN A 13 -8.41 -21.90 -31.20
CA GLN A 13 -7.24 -21.03 -30.99
C GLN A 13 -5.97 -21.83 -31.35
N ARG A 14 -4.98 -21.19 -31.98
CA ARG A 14 -3.69 -21.83 -32.33
C ARG A 14 -2.61 -21.34 -31.37
N SER A 15 -2.04 -22.25 -30.58
CA SER A 15 -0.73 -22.11 -29.94
C SER A 15 -0.09 -23.51 -29.82
N ASN A 16 1.24 -23.57 -29.82
CA ASN A 16 2.00 -24.82 -29.70
C ASN A 16 2.28 -25.10 -28.21
N GLY A 17 1.52 -26.00 -27.60
CA GLY A 17 1.70 -26.40 -26.20
C GLY A 17 0.68 -27.47 -25.76
N PRO A 18 0.91 -28.15 -24.61
CA PRO A 18 0.00 -29.18 -24.10
C PRO A 18 -1.37 -28.59 -23.72
N ARG A 19 -2.44 -29.36 -23.94
CA ARG A 19 -3.81 -28.84 -24.00
C ARG A 19 -4.47 -28.75 -22.62
N GLN A 20 -4.96 -27.57 -22.27
CA GLN A 20 -5.96 -27.36 -21.21
C GLN A 20 -7.27 -26.90 -21.86
N PHE A 21 -8.42 -27.38 -21.36
CA PHE A 21 -9.75 -27.03 -21.85
C PHE A 21 -10.61 -26.47 -20.72
N THR A 22 -10.87 -25.17 -20.72
CA THR A 22 -11.85 -24.52 -19.83
C THR A 22 -13.17 -24.36 -20.57
N THR A 23 -14.25 -24.96 -20.05
CA THR A 23 -15.60 -24.83 -20.60
C THR A 23 -16.47 -23.92 -19.75
N TRP A 24 -17.07 -22.91 -20.38
CA TRP A 24 -18.13 -22.09 -19.81
C TRP A 24 -19.44 -22.36 -20.55
N SER A 25 -20.54 -22.50 -19.81
CA SER A 25 -21.88 -22.73 -20.36
C SER A 25 -22.88 -21.72 -19.82
N THR A 26 -23.41 -20.86 -20.69
CA THR A 26 -24.55 -19.99 -20.39
C THR A 26 -25.84 -20.63 -20.91
N TRP A 27 -26.91 -20.54 -20.11
CA TRP A 27 -28.22 -21.08 -20.45
C TRP A 27 -29.10 -20.00 -21.08
N THR A 28 -29.73 -20.30 -22.21
CA THR A 28 -30.79 -19.46 -22.79
C THR A 28 -31.99 -20.34 -23.13
N PRO A 29 -33.19 -20.09 -22.58
CA PRO A 29 -34.37 -20.88 -22.92
C PRO A 29 -34.77 -20.68 -24.39
N LEU A 30 -35.08 -21.77 -25.09
CA LEU A 30 -35.65 -21.77 -26.44
C LEU A 30 -37.07 -22.33 -26.41
N ASP A 31 -37.92 -21.84 -27.30
CA ASP A 31 -39.27 -22.40 -27.50
C ASP A 31 -39.17 -23.85 -28.05
N PRO A 32 -39.71 -24.87 -27.35
CA PRO A 32 -39.59 -26.26 -27.75
C PRO A 32 -40.38 -26.62 -29.03
N ALA A 33 -41.27 -25.76 -29.53
CA ALA A 33 -42.00 -25.98 -30.78
C ALA A 33 -41.28 -25.45 -32.03
N THR A 34 -40.42 -24.43 -31.90
CA THR A 34 -39.88 -23.68 -33.07
C THR A 34 -38.37 -23.46 -33.04
N GLY A 35 -37.69 -23.62 -31.90
CA GLY A 35 -36.23 -23.52 -31.81
C GLY A 35 -35.64 -22.12 -32.03
N ARG A 36 -36.46 -21.06 -32.04
CA ARG A 36 -36.01 -19.66 -32.09
C ARG A 36 -35.92 -19.04 -30.69
N GLN A 37 -35.07 -18.02 -30.52
CA GLN A 37 -35.09 -17.19 -29.32
C GLN A 37 -36.40 -16.39 -29.24
N MET A 38 -36.96 -16.28 -28.04
CA MET A 38 -38.16 -15.49 -27.78
C MET A 38 -37.79 -14.01 -27.59
N ASN A 39 -38.21 -13.16 -28.53
CA ASN A 39 -38.10 -11.71 -28.37
C ASN A 39 -39.21 -11.20 -27.42
N THR A 40 -38.82 -10.60 -26.30
CA THR A 40 -39.74 -10.05 -25.30
C THR A 40 -40.51 -8.84 -25.88
N PRO A 41 -41.87 -8.82 -25.85
CA PRO A 41 -42.63 -7.67 -26.33
C PRO A 41 -42.49 -6.46 -25.40
N ARG A 42 -42.27 -5.28 -25.98
CA ARG A 42 -42.28 -3.99 -25.26
C ARG A 42 -43.73 -3.54 -25.02
N THR A 43 -44.21 -3.67 -23.80
CA THR A 43 -45.48 -3.06 -23.39
C THR A 43 -45.28 -1.58 -23.06
N VAL A 44 -45.96 -0.69 -23.80
CA VAL A 44 -46.01 0.74 -23.49
C VAL A 44 -47.09 0.96 -22.42
N VAL A 45 -46.68 1.34 -21.21
CA VAL A 45 -47.59 1.77 -20.14
C VAL A 45 -47.51 3.29 -20.04
N GLY A 46 -48.60 3.97 -20.41
CA GLY A 46 -48.74 5.40 -20.18
C GLY A 46 -48.94 5.68 -18.69
N SER A 47 -47.98 6.34 -18.06
CA SER A 47 -48.03 6.67 -16.63
C SER A 47 -48.22 8.17 -16.43
N VAL A 48 -49.17 8.55 -15.57
CA VAL A 48 -49.48 9.95 -15.24
C VAL A 48 -48.43 10.45 -14.24
N ILE A 49 -47.60 11.41 -14.65
CA ILE A 49 -46.60 12.03 -13.77
C ILE A 49 -47.29 13.04 -12.86
N GLY A 50 -47.60 12.63 -11.63
CA GLY A 50 -47.82 13.55 -10.52
C GLY A 50 -46.47 14.05 -9.99
N LEU A 51 -46.20 15.35 -10.13
CA LEU A 51 -44.95 15.96 -9.63
C LEU A 51 -45.01 16.09 -8.10
N VAL A 52 -44.47 15.11 -7.39
CA VAL A 52 -44.16 15.23 -5.96
C VAL A 52 -42.70 15.64 -5.82
N VAL A 53 -42.46 16.89 -5.40
CA VAL A 53 -41.11 17.37 -5.06
C VAL A 53 -40.74 16.83 -3.68
N VAL A 54 -40.21 15.60 -3.64
CA VAL A 54 -39.46 15.12 -2.47
C VAL A 54 -38.08 15.76 -2.56
N VAL A 55 -37.78 16.70 -1.66
CA VAL A 55 -36.41 17.18 -1.46
C VAL A 55 -35.64 16.05 -0.76
N ALA A 56 -35.09 15.15 -1.57
CA ALA A 56 -34.09 14.22 -1.09
C ALA A 56 -32.86 15.06 -0.70
N VAL A 57 -32.61 15.17 0.61
CA VAL A 57 -31.29 15.55 1.11
C VAL A 57 -30.38 14.38 0.72
N VAL A 58 -29.75 14.51 -0.44
CA VAL A 58 -28.69 13.59 -0.87
C VAL A 58 -27.52 13.86 0.07
N GLY A 59 -27.47 13.10 1.17
CA GLY A 59 -26.27 13.01 1.97
C GLY A 59 -25.15 12.56 1.04
N THR A 60 -24.21 13.46 0.76
CA THR A 60 -22.96 13.09 0.11
C THR A 60 -22.36 11.97 0.95
N PRO A 61 -22.09 10.77 0.38
CA PRO A 61 -21.35 9.77 1.13
C PRO A 61 -20.04 10.43 1.58
N ALA A 62 -19.77 10.36 2.88
CA ALA A 62 -18.47 10.75 3.38
C ALA A 62 -17.45 9.82 2.72
N VAL A 63 -16.72 10.34 1.74
CA VAL A 63 -15.51 9.68 1.27
C VAL A 63 -14.61 9.62 2.49
N SER A 64 -14.48 8.42 3.06
CA SER A 64 -13.44 8.18 4.04
C SER A 64 -12.14 8.49 3.33
N GLN A 65 -11.49 9.59 3.72
CA GLN A 65 -10.10 9.79 3.35
C GLN A 65 -9.33 8.73 4.13
N THR A 66 -9.08 7.60 3.48
CA THR A 66 -8.05 6.67 3.93
C THR A 66 -6.75 7.46 3.89
N GLY A 67 -6.34 8.01 5.03
CA GLY A 67 -5.08 8.71 5.13
C GLY A 67 -3.95 7.77 4.77
N THR A 68 -2.87 8.30 4.19
CA THR A 68 -1.63 7.54 4.01
C THR A 68 -1.27 6.87 5.33
N PRO A 69 -1.12 5.54 5.38
CA PRO A 69 -0.82 4.84 6.62
C PRO A 69 0.54 5.31 7.16
N VAL A 70 0.66 5.37 8.48
CA VAL A 70 1.94 5.68 9.13
C VAL A 70 2.54 4.36 9.59
N ILE A 71 3.79 4.14 9.22
CA ILE A 71 4.57 2.98 9.67
C ILE A 71 5.47 3.46 10.80
N VAL A 72 5.50 2.69 11.89
CA VAL A 72 6.36 2.98 13.03
C VAL A 72 7.37 1.85 13.15
N PHE A 73 8.65 2.20 12.98
CA PHE A 73 9.80 1.37 13.29
C PHE A 73 10.29 1.74 14.69
N THR A 74 10.51 0.77 15.57
CA THR A 74 10.98 1.00 16.94
C THR A 74 12.17 0.11 17.25
N GLN A 75 13.22 0.70 17.79
CA GLN A 75 14.33 0.01 18.45
C GLN A 75 14.40 0.55 19.88
N ASP A 76 14.56 -0.33 20.86
CA ASP A 76 14.58 0.00 22.29
C ASP A 76 13.40 0.90 22.76
N ASN A 77 13.62 2.21 22.76
CA ASN A 77 12.68 3.24 23.21
C ASN A 77 12.50 4.38 22.19
N ASP A 78 13.18 4.29 21.04
CA ASP A 78 13.15 5.30 19.98
C ASP A 78 12.27 4.80 18.82
N SER A 79 11.32 5.64 18.40
CA SER A 79 10.35 5.31 17.35
C SER A 79 10.46 6.26 16.15
N ILE A 80 10.74 5.69 14.98
CA ILE A 80 10.83 6.36 13.70
C ILE A 80 9.49 6.20 12.97
N ARG A 81 8.78 7.32 12.74
CA ARG A 81 7.53 7.34 11.96
C ARG A 81 7.81 7.70 10.51
N VAL A 82 7.36 6.86 9.57
CA VAL A 82 7.50 7.10 8.12
C VAL A 82 6.20 6.86 7.38
N THR A 83 6.09 7.44 6.18
CA THR A 83 5.08 7.03 5.18
C THR A 83 5.69 5.95 4.27
N PRO A 84 4.90 5.01 3.73
CA PRO A 84 5.36 4.11 2.69
C PRO A 84 5.88 4.85 1.45
N LEU A 85 6.79 4.21 0.73
CA LEU A 85 7.25 4.60 -0.61
C LEU A 85 6.26 4.09 -1.66
N GLY A 86 5.99 4.86 -2.72
CA GLY A 86 5.03 4.48 -3.76
C GLY A 86 3.72 5.26 -3.69
N ASP A 87 2.77 4.88 -4.53
CA ASP A 87 1.49 5.58 -4.76
C ASP A 87 0.29 4.62 -4.97
N GLY A 88 0.48 3.33 -4.68
CA GLY A 88 -0.54 2.30 -4.88
C GLY A 88 -0.82 1.92 -6.34
N THR A 89 -0.04 2.41 -7.32
CA THR A 89 -0.32 2.15 -8.75
C THR A 89 0.49 1.01 -9.39
N ARG A 90 1.63 0.64 -8.81
CA ARG A 90 2.56 -0.40 -9.28
C ARG A 90 2.65 -1.53 -8.23
N SER A 91 2.90 -2.77 -8.64
CA SER A 91 3.12 -3.87 -7.68
C SER A 91 4.54 -3.80 -7.11
N VAL A 92 4.81 -4.44 -5.97
CA VAL A 92 6.14 -4.40 -5.35
C VAL A 92 7.19 -5.12 -6.19
N GLU A 93 6.83 -6.20 -6.88
CA GLU A 93 7.72 -6.93 -7.81
C GLU A 93 8.06 -6.09 -9.04
N ALA A 94 7.14 -5.26 -9.52
CA ALA A 94 7.38 -4.31 -10.62
C ALA A 94 8.08 -3.02 -10.15
N PHE A 95 8.08 -2.75 -8.84
CA PHE A 95 8.90 -1.71 -8.22
C PHE A 95 10.34 -2.18 -8.00
N TYR A 96 10.51 -3.40 -7.53
CA TYR A 96 11.81 -4.02 -7.28
C TYR A 96 12.48 -4.43 -8.61
N ASP A 97 11.74 -5.09 -9.51
CA ASP A 97 12.22 -5.47 -10.84
C ASP A 97 13.56 -6.22 -10.75
N TYR A 98 13.54 -7.30 -9.96
CA TYR A 98 14.67 -8.23 -9.82
C TYR A 98 14.92 -8.93 -11.16
N ARG A 99 16.18 -8.98 -11.57
CA ARG A 99 16.61 -9.61 -12.83
C ARG A 99 17.87 -10.42 -12.66
N SER A 100 17.94 -11.52 -13.39
CA SER A 100 19.08 -12.43 -13.47
C SER A 100 19.34 -12.82 -14.94
N PRO A 101 20.38 -13.61 -15.25
CA PRO A 101 20.59 -14.13 -16.60
C PRO A 101 19.46 -15.07 -17.11
N ALA A 102 18.48 -15.38 -16.25
CA ALA A 102 17.31 -16.20 -16.59
C ALA A 102 15.99 -15.41 -16.73
N THR A 103 15.98 -14.10 -16.45
CA THR A 103 14.79 -13.24 -16.61
C THR A 103 14.70 -12.62 -18.00
N ASP A 104 13.53 -12.09 -18.37
CA ASP A 104 13.33 -11.25 -19.56
C ASP A 104 12.71 -9.91 -19.12
N PRO A 105 13.44 -8.79 -19.16
CA PRO A 105 14.84 -8.66 -19.61
C PRO A 105 15.86 -9.33 -18.67
N GLU A 106 17.01 -9.70 -19.24
CA GLU A 106 18.16 -10.25 -18.50
C GLU A 106 18.81 -9.21 -17.57
N GLY A 107 19.46 -9.67 -16.50
CA GLY A 107 20.18 -8.82 -15.54
C GLY A 107 21.24 -9.58 -14.72
N GLN A 108 21.86 -8.91 -13.75
CA GLN A 108 23.00 -9.41 -12.98
C GLN A 108 22.67 -9.81 -11.53
N TYR A 109 21.55 -10.51 -11.31
CA TYR A 109 21.12 -10.95 -9.98
C TYR A 109 20.96 -9.75 -9.05
N SER A 110 20.06 -8.84 -9.41
CA SER A 110 19.86 -7.56 -8.72
C SER A 110 18.50 -6.94 -9.04
N SER A 111 18.08 -6.02 -8.18
CA SER A 111 17.00 -5.06 -8.38
C SER A 111 17.39 -4.01 -9.42
N TYR A 112 16.62 -3.89 -10.50
CA TYR A 112 16.78 -2.85 -11.51
C TYR A 112 15.78 -1.69 -11.34
N GLY A 113 14.72 -1.89 -10.55
CA GLY A 113 13.66 -0.90 -10.35
C GLY A 113 13.93 0.07 -9.20
N THR A 114 14.98 -0.18 -8.40
CA THR A 114 15.39 0.64 -7.24
C THR A 114 16.73 1.38 -7.41
N ASP A 115 17.30 1.43 -8.62
CA ASP A 115 18.61 2.07 -8.93
C ASP A 115 18.76 3.48 -8.33
N ASP A 116 17.68 4.26 -8.28
CA ASP A 116 17.66 5.63 -7.75
C ASP A 116 17.75 5.73 -6.21
N ILE A 117 17.53 4.62 -5.49
CA ILE A 117 17.58 4.56 -4.01
C ILE A 117 18.66 3.61 -3.46
N GLN A 118 19.38 2.87 -4.32
CA GLN A 118 20.46 1.96 -3.93
C GLN A 118 21.68 2.70 -3.35
N MET A 119 22.41 2.04 -2.45
CA MET A 119 23.52 2.64 -1.71
C MET A 119 24.61 1.61 -1.41
N ASN A 120 25.83 1.87 -1.86
CA ASN A 120 27.00 1.00 -1.64
C ASN A 120 27.19 0.70 -0.15
N GLN A 121 27.29 -0.58 0.21
CA GLN A 121 27.52 -1.09 1.57
C GLN A 121 26.47 -0.62 2.59
N VAL A 122 25.20 -0.51 2.17
CA VAL A 122 24.09 -0.12 3.04
C VAL A 122 22.95 -1.12 2.93
N SER A 123 22.43 -1.55 4.07
CA SER A 123 21.16 -2.25 4.16
C SER A 123 20.02 -1.25 4.36
N GLN A 124 18.91 -1.40 3.65
CA GLN A 124 17.75 -0.52 3.74
C GLN A 124 16.47 -1.32 4.00
N LEU A 125 15.67 -0.83 4.94
CA LEU A 125 14.36 -1.36 5.30
C LEU A 125 13.29 -0.29 5.08
N PHE A 126 12.22 -0.63 4.37
CA PHE A 126 11.10 0.28 4.14
C PHE A 126 9.80 -0.45 3.83
N VAL A 127 8.70 0.30 3.81
CA VAL A 127 7.40 -0.20 3.35
C VAL A 127 7.08 0.41 1.99
N TYR A 128 6.64 -0.41 1.05
CA TYR A 128 6.15 -0.02 -0.26
C TYR A 128 4.60 -0.06 -0.30
N ASP A 129 3.96 1.01 -0.75
CA ASP A 129 2.53 1.08 -1.06
C ASP A 129 2.30 0.77 -2.53
N GLY A 130 1.88 -0.47 -2.79
CA GLY A 130 1.65 -1.00 -4.13
C GLY A 130 0.18 -1.36 -4.39
N ILE A 131 -0.11 -1.70 -5.65
CA ILE A 131 -1.47 -2.00 -6.12
C ILE A 131 -2.16 -3.19 -5.40
N GLU A 132 -1.39 -4.03 -4.72
CA GLU A 132 -1.85 -5.20 -3.94
C GLU A 132 -1.76 -5.01 -2.41
N GLY A 133 -1.42 -3.80 -1.95
CA GLY A 133 -1.31 -3.44 -0.54
C GLY A 133 0.11 -3.03 -0.13
N LEU A 134 0.32 -3.00 1.19
CA LEU A 134 1.60 -2.64 1.78
C LEU A 134 2.55 -3.85 1.77
N SER A 135 3.80 -3.60 1.39
CA SER A 135 4.85 -4.63 1.38
C SER A 135 6.06 -4.16 2.17
N LEU A 136 6.59 -4.99 3.06
CA LEU A 136 7.90 -4.78 3.70
C LEU A 136 8.98 -5.13 2.68
N VAL A 137 9.96 -4.26 2.50
CA VAL A 137 11.04 -4.41 1.51
C VAL A 137 12.40 -4.28 2.17
N PHE A 138 13.25 -5.26 1.89
CA PHE A 138 14.67 -5.30 2.19
C PHE A 138 15.42 -4.98 0.90
N LEU A 139 16.40 -4.08 0.95
CA LEU A 139 17.27 -3.75 -0.17
C LEU A 139 18.70 -3.57 0.35
N HIS A 140 19.62 -4.39 -0.14
CA HIS A 140 21.00 -4.44 0.29
C HIS A 140 21.93 -3.98 -0.84
N ASP A 141 22.91 -3.16 -0.48
CA ASP A 141 23.96 -2.62 -1.37
C ASP A 141 23.43 -1.94 -2.66
N LYS A 142 24.15 -2.10 -3.78
CA LYS A 142 23.95 -1.40 -5.04
C LYS A 142 24.49 -2.18 -6.23
N LEU A 143 23.68 -2.25 -7.29
CA LEU A 143 24.10 -2.64 -8.63
C LEU A 143 25.00 -1.55 -9.25
N SER A 144 26.24 -1.89 -9.63
CA SER A 144 27.16 -0.91 -10.23
C SER A 144 28.40 -1.55 -10.88
N ASP A 145 28.87 -1.02 -12.01
CA ASP A 145 30.00 -1.58 -12.78
C ASP A 145 31.40 -1.33 -12.18
N THR A 146 31.52 -0.50 -11.13
CA THR A 146 32.84 -0.04 -10.60
C THR A 146 32.95 -0.03 -9.09
N ASP A 147 31.81 0.10 -8.41
CA ASP A 147 31.66 0.22 -6.96
C ASP A 147 30.59 -0.80 -6.50
N GLY A 148 30.60 -1.28 -5.26
CA GLY A 148 29.61 -2.22 -4.73
C GLY A 148 30.27 -3.35 -3.95
N GLY A 149 29.93 -3.49 -2.66
CA GLY A 149 30.43 -4.57 -1.82
C GLY A 149 29.62 -5.85 -1.99
N GLY A 150 30.21 -6.99 -1.65
CA GLY A 150 29.43 -8.16 -1.25
C GLY A 150 28.82 -7.97 0.15
N ALA A 151 27.98 -8.89 0.57
CA ALA A 151 27.40 -8.90 1.91
C ALA A 151 27.02 -10.32 2.33
N VAL A 152 27.13 -10.61 3.62
CA VAL A 152 26.42 -11.72 4.25
C VAL A 152 25.53 -11.13 5.33
N ILE A 153 24.25 -11.47 5.24
CA ILE A 153 23.20 -10.87 6.06
C ILE A 153 22.26 -12.00 6.45
N THR A 154 21.90 -12.07 7.73
CA THR A 154 20.86 -12.99 8.22
C THR A 154 19.70 -12.17 8.77
N ALA A 155 18.47 -12.54 8.40
CA ALA A 155 17.25 -11.99 8.98
C ALA A 155 16.38 -13.08 9.59
N ASP A 156 16.02 -12.91 10.85
CA ASP A 156 15.01 -13.68 11.55
C ASP A 156 13.78 -12.79 11.78
N LEU A 157 12.69 -13.09 11.06
CA LEU A 157 11.42 -12.36 11.14
C LEU A 157 10.38 -13.15 11.95
N SER A 158 9.61 -12.47 12.79
CA SER A 158 8.48 -13.05 13.53
C SER A 158 7.22 -12.18 13.51
N ASP A 159 6.09 -12.78 13.88
CA ASP A 159 4.76 -12.17 13.90
C ASP A 159 4.26 -11.62 12.54
N LEU A 160 4.79 -12.18 11.43
CA LEU A 160 4.32 -11.87 10.08
C LEU A 160 2.82 -12.20 9.92
N PRO A 161 2.07 -11.40 9.15
CA PRO A 161 0.68 -11.67 8.77
C PRO A 161 0.49 -13.07 8.17
N GLU A 162 -0.39 -13.89 8.74
CA GLU A 162 -0.60 -15.31 8.34
C GLU A 162 -1.00 -15.53 6.86
N ASN A 163 -1.47 -14.48 6.19
CA ASN A 163 -1.90 -14.49 4.77
C ASN A 163 -1.06 -13.53 3.91
N GLY A 164 0.10 -13.09 4.40
CA GLY A 164 1.09 -12.42 3.59
C GLY A 164 1.96 -13.42 2.82
N GLU A 165 2.75 -12.91 1.88
CA GLU A 165 3.52 -13.71 0.93
C GLU A 165 4.84 -13.02 0.61
N TRP A 166 5.93 -13.80 0.54
CA TRP A 166 7.16 -13.34 -0.10
C TRP A 166 6.94 -13.39 -1.61
N VAL A 167 6.97 -12.22 -2.23
CA VAL A 167 6.69 -12.02 -3.68
C VAL A 167 7.93 -11.58 -4.44
N VAL A 168 8.95 -11.11 -3.72
CA VAL A 168 10.33 -11.05 -4.17
C VAL A 168 11.15 -11.83 -3.15
N GLU A 169 11.80 -12.87 -3.62
CA GLU A 169 12.96 -13.51 -3.03
C GLU A 169 14.02 -13.38 -4.13
N ASP A 170 15.13 -12.70 -3.85
CA ASP A 170 16.23 -12.65 -4.81
C ASP A 170 16.84 -14.07 -4.95
N ASP A 171 17.55 -14.30 -6.06
CA ASP A 171 18.27 -15.53 -6.37
C ASP A 171 17.46 -16.87 -6.30
N THR A 172 16.15 -16.86 -6.55
CA THR A 172 15.23 -18.02 -6.52
C THR A 172 15.53 -19.28 -7.38
N TYR A 173 16.71 -19.41 -7.99
CA TYR A 173 17.14 -20.52 -8.82
C TYR A 173 17.69 -21.73 -8.02
N ASP A 174 17.93 -22.85 -8.73
CA ASP A 174 18.52 -24.08 -8.17
C ASP A 174 20.02 -23.90 -7.87
N ASN A 175 20.46 -24.28 -6.67
CA ASN A 175 21.85 -24.13 -6.17
C ASN A 175 22.30 -22.66 -6.05
N ARG A 176 21.38 -21.77 -5.66
CA ARG A 176 21.71 -20.51 -5.00
C ARG A 176 22.39 -20.76 -3.66
N ASP A 177 23.17 -19.79 -3.20
CA ASP A 177 23.73 -19.75 -1.85
C ASP A 177 22.66 -19.28 -0.84
N ASP A 178 21.78 -18.36 -1.28
CA ASP A 178 20.69 -17.79 -0.51
C ASP A 178 19.71 -18.79 0.10
N VAL A 179 19.52 -18.62 1.41
CA VAL A 179 18.61 -19.44 2.19
C VAL A 179 17.31 -18.68 2.41
N PHE A 180 16.21 -19.24 1.94
CA PHE A 180 14.86 -18.77 2.26
C PHE A 180 14.07 -19.88 2.95
N ARG A 181 13.79 -19.72 4.25
CA ARG A 181 13.07 -20.70 5.08
C ARG A 181 11.85 -20.06 5.75
N HIS A 182 10.68 -20.27 5.16
CA HIS A 182 9.44 -19.67 5.63
C HIS A 182 8.59 -20.60 6.50
N SER A 183 7.99 -20.03 7.54
CA SER A 183 6.90 -20.63 8.31
C SER A 183 5.63 -19.78 8.14
N ARG A 184 4.55 -20.11 8.85
CA ARG A 184 3.25 -19.41 8.74
C ARG A 184 3.30 -17.93 9.15
N GLN A 185 4.17 -17.58 10.09
CA GLN A 185 4.30 -16.22 10.66
C GLN A 185 5.75 -15.84 10.98
N SER A 186 6.71 -16.64 10.51
CA SER A 186 8.14 -16.35 10.69
C SER A 186 8.88 -16.66 9.41
N SER A 187 10.06 -16.07 9.25
CA SER A 187 10.96 -16.36 8.14
C SER A 187 12.39 -16.25 8.62
N HIS A 188 13.22 -17.17 8.17
CA HIS A 188 14.66 -17.12 8.35
C HIS A 188 15.27 -17.00 6.96
N ILE A 189 16.03 -15.93 6.74
CA ILE A 189 16.62 -15.58 5.46
C ILE A 189 18.12 -15.37 5.65
N GLU A 190 18.94 -15.94 4.77
CA GLU A 190 20.38 -15.70 4.69
C GLU A 190 20.68 -15.26 3.25
N TRP A 191 21.22 -14.05 3.06
CA TRP A 191 21.62 -13.50 1.76
C TRP A 191 23.15 -13.55 1.59
N PHE A 192 23.63 -13.92 0.41
CA PHE A 192 25.06 -14.11 0.09
C PHE A 192 25.45 -13.33 -1.17
N THR A 193 25.46 -12.01 -1.03
CA THR A 193 25.74 -11.10 -2.14
C THR A 193 27.23 -11.06 -2.45
N ASN A 194 27.56 -11.18 -3.74
CA ASN A 194 28.87 -10.81 -4.27
C ASN A 194 28.87 -9.34 -4.71
N GLY A 195 30.04 -8.71 -4.73
CA GLY A 195 30.20 -7.31 -5.14
C GLY A 195 29.53 -6.94 -6.47
N TYR A 196 29.28 -5.65 -6.63
CA TYR A 196 28.64 -5.04 -7.82
C TYR A 196 27.14 -5.31 -8.00
N ARG A 197 26.45 -5.85 -6.99
CA ARG A 197 25.04 -6.28 -7.04
C ARG A 197 24.23 -5.72 -5.88
N THR A 198 22.91 -5.74 -6.03
CA THR A 198 22.00 -5.67 -4.86
C THR A 198 21.57 -7.05 -4.43
N ASP A 199 20.99 -7.10 -3.25
CA ASP A 199 20.25 -8.24 -2.74
C ASP A 199 19.01 -7.80 -1.95
N GLY A 200 18.16 -8.74 -1.54
CA GLY A 200 17.02 -8.46 -0.67
C GLY A 200 15.78 -9.32 -0.95
N ALA A 201 14.64 -8.78 -0.54
CA ALA A 201 13.36 -9.46 -0.61
C ALA A 201 12.18 -8.50 -0.37
N ALA A 202 10.97 -8.92 -0.73
CA ALA A 202 9.73 -8.19 -0.44
C ALA A 202 8.61 -9.12 0.06
N PHE A 203 8.11 -8.82 1.27
CA PHE A 203 6.97 -9.49 1.89
C PHE A 203 5.73 -8.62 1.78
N ARG A 204 4.69 -9.10 1.09
CA ARG A 204 3.42 -8.40 0.86
C ARG A 204 2.38 -8.74 1.93
N GLY A 205 1.54 -7.76 2.24
CA GLY A 205 0.32 -7.92 3.05
C GLY A 205 0.40 -7.27 4.44
N LEU A 206 1.28 -6.29 4.59
CA LEU A 206 1.59 -5.62 5.84
C LEU A 206 0.38 -4.85 6.40
N GLU A 207 -0.55 -4.41 5.55
CA GLU A 207 -1.81 -3.77 5.95
C GLU A 207 -2.77 -4.72 6.69
N ARG A 208 -2.47 -6.03 6.69
CA ARG A 208 -3.20 -7.06 7.44
C ARG A 208 -2.53 -7.41 8.78
N ALA A 209 -1.43 -6.75 9.14
CA ALA A 209 -0.77 -6.93 10.43
C ALA A 209 -1.69 -6.49 11.57
N ASN A 210 -1.90 -7.40 12.52
CA ASN A 210 -2.65 -7.19 13.76
C ASN A 210 -1.76 -7.22 15.01
N ASN A 211 -0.48 -7.54 14.82
CA ASN A 211 0.59 -7.57 15.83
C ASN A 211 1.73 -6.65 15.37
N THR A 212 2.65 -6.34 16.28
CA THR A 212 3.98 -5.85 15.93
C THR A 212 4.77 -6.97 15.26
N ILE A 213 5.45 -6.68 14.14
CA ILE A 213 6.37 -7.59 13.47
C ILE A 213 7.77 -7.31 13.99
N THR A 214 8.53 -8.34 14.34
CA THR A 214 9.95 -8.19 14.71
C THR A 214 10.83 -8.60 13.54
N VAL A 215 11.84 -7.80 13.25
CA VAL A 215 12.90 -8.10 12.28
C VAL A 215 14.23 -8.02 13.02
N ASP A 216 14.82 -9.19 13.27
CA ASP A 216 16.13 -9.37 13.88
C ASP A 216 17.16 -9.56 12.76
N MET A 217 18.00 -8.55 12.54
CA MET A 217 19.03 -8.55 11.49
C MET A 217 20.39 -8.81 12.11
N ARG A 218 21.21 -9.61 11.43
CA ARG A 218 22.63 -9.80 11.75
C ARG A 218 23.45 -9.53 10.50
N PHE A 219 24.51 -8.77 10.66
CA PHE A 219 25.39 -8.31 9.59
C PHE A 219 26.83 -8.75 9.87
N ASN A 220 27.62 -8.91 8.81
CA ASN A 220 29.08 -9.09 8.92
C ASN A 220 29.44 -10.20 9.93
N GLU A 221 30.32 -9.93 10.91
CA GLU A 221 30.83 -10.91 11.89
C GLU A 221 29.78 -11.53 12.83
N ASP A 222 28.56 -10.98 12.90
CA ASP A 222 27.44 -11.56 13.66
C ASP A 222 26.63 -12.61 12.87
N THR A 223 26.97 -12.84 11.60
CA THR A 223 26.45 -13.95 10.80
C THR A 223 27.35 -15.19 10.89
N GLU A 224 26.77 -16.39 10.85
CA GLU A 224 27.55 -17.64 10.94
C GLU A 224 28.48 -17.88 9.73
N ASN A 225 28.24 -17.16 8.63
CA ASN A 225 28.91 -17.36 7.34
C ASN A 225 29.90 -16.25 6.98
N TYR A 226 30.23 -15.33 7.90
CA TYR A 226 31.25 -14.30 7.68
C TYR A 226 32.65 -14.80 8.10
N PRO A 227 33.70 -14.57 7.29
CA PRO A 227 33.65 -14.07 5.91
C PRO A 227 33.22 -15.18 4.94
N PHE A 228 32.49 -14.81 3.88
CA PHE A 228 32.05 -15.79 2.88
C PHE A 228 33.23 -16.24 2.00
N GLU A 229 33.42 -17.56 1.87
CA GLU A 229 34.59 -18.13 1.19
C GLU A 229 34.63 -17.88 -0.33
N GLU A 230 33.49 -17.56 -0.96
CA GLU A 230 33.39 -17.38 -2.41
C GLU A 230 33.53 -15.91 -2.88
N TRP A 231 33.68 -14.95 -1.96
CA TRP A 231 33.85 -13.54 -2.31
C TRP A 231 35.11 -13.26 -3.13
N GLU A 232 34.99 -12.29 -4.04
CA GLU A 232 36.15 -11.62 -4.63
C GLU A 232 36.69 -10.55 -3.67
N GLY A 233 38.01 -10.51 -3.50
CA GLY A 233 38.69 -9.52 -2.66
C GLY A 233 38.77 -9.91 -1.17
N PRO A 234 39.17 -8.97 -0.30
CA PRO A 234 39.25 -9.19 1.13
C PRO A 234 37.89 -8.90 1.82
N PRO A 235 37.60 -9.48 3.00
CA PRO A 235 36.30 -9.33 3.67
C PRO A 235 35.90 -7.88 3.94
N GLU A 236 36.85 -6.99 4.22
CA GLU A 236 36.61 -5.58 4.54
C GLU A 236 36.13 -4.74 3.32
N GLN A 237 35.96 -5.36 2.14
CA GLN A 237 35.30 -4.79 0.96
C GLN A 237 33.89 -5.34 0.75
N ASN A 238 33.44 -6.26 1.61
CA ASN A 238 32.20 -7.02 1.50
C ASN A 238 31.40 -6.94 2.84
N GLU A 239 31.44 -5.76 3.47
CA GLU A 239 30.74 -5.47 4.73
C GLU A 239 29.64 -4.44 4.50
N ILE A 240 28.49 -4.65 5.14
CA ILE A 240 27.48 -3.60 5.32
C ILE A 240 28.00 -2.63 6.38
N GLU A 241 28.11 -1.34 6.05
CA GLU A 241 28.60 -0.31 6.96
C GLU A 241 27.46 0.35 7.76
N ARG A 242 26.23 0.34 7.24
CA ARG A 242 25.07 1.03 7.82
C ARG A 242 23.75 0.32 7.52
N TRP A 243 22.80 0.40 8.46
CA TRP A 243 21.42 -0.03 8.27
C TRP A 243 20.46 1.17 8.42
N LEU A 244 19.55 1.33 7.46
CA LEU A 244 18.67 2.51 7.35
C LEU A 244 17.19 2.13 7.28
N VAL A 245 16.34 2.86 8.00
CA VAL A 245 14.91 2.98 7.69
C VAL A 245 14.75 4.06 6.62
N ARG A 246 13.98 3.78 5.56
CA ARG A 246 13.63 4.76 4.51
C ARG A 246 12.15 5.12 4.53
N SER A 247 11.87 6.42 4.44
CA SER A 247 10.53 6.98 4.24
C SER A 247 10.23 7.19 2.76
N GLY A 248 8.94 7.12 2.39
CA GLY A 248 8.44 7.51 1.07
C GLY A 248 8.64 8.98 0.71
N THR A 249 9.01 9.83 1.68
CA THR A 249 9.50 11.20 1.43
C THR A 249 10.90 11.24 0.81
N GLY A 250 11.60 10.10 0.78
CA GLY A 250 13.01 9.98 0.41
C GLY A 250 13.98 10.17 1.58
N GLU A 251 13.49 10.63 2.74
CA GLU A 251 14.28 10.74 3.97
C GLU A 251 14.69 9.35 4.49
N THR A 252 15.90 9.27 5.05
CA THR A 252 16.44 8.07 5.68
C THR A 252 16.80 8.36 7.14
N THR A 253 16.73 7.34 7.99
CA THR A 253 17.18 7.38 9.38
C THR A 253 18.03 6.15 9.64
N GLU A 254 19.23 6.35 10.15
CA GLU A 254 20.15 5.27 10.54
C GLU A 254 19.65 4.62 11.82
N ILE A 255 19.68 3.29 11.86
CA ILE A 255 19.23 2.45 12.96
C ILE A 255 20.38 1.55 13.44
N ASP A 256 20.33 1.10 14.69
CA ASP A 256 21.40 0.31 15.28
C ASP A 256 21.49 -1.05 14.58
N MET A 257 22.69 -1.49 14.24
CA MET A 257 22.92 -2.74 13.51
C MET A 257 22.82 -3.98 14.40
N ASP A 258 22.92 -3.80 15.72
CA ASP A 258 23.02 -4.90 16.70
C ASP A 258 21.68 -5.18 17.41
N GLU A 259 20.62 -4.40 17.14
CA GLU A 259 19.33 -4.46 17.84
C GLU A 259 18.14 -4.74 16.88
N PRO A 260 17.18 -5.61 17.25
CA PRO A 260 16.05 -5.95 16.41
C PRO A 260 15.08 -4.76 16.27
N VAL A 261 14.47 -4.60 15.08
CA VAL A 261 13.48 -3.55 14.83
C VAL A 261 12.05 -4.09 14.88
N GLU A 262 11.23 -3.45 15.69
CA GLU A 262 9.79 -3.67 15.79
C GLU A 262 9.03 -2.77 14.80
N ILE A 263 8.14 -3.36 14.00
CA ILE A 263 7.37 -2.68 12.95
C ILE A 263 5.88 -2.76 13.25
N SER A 264 5.19 -1.62 13.22
CA SER A 264 3.74 -1.54 13.34
C SER A 264 3.11 -0.57 12.34
N VAL A 265 1.86 -0.83 11.97
CA VAL A 265 1.08 -0.01 11.03
C VAL A 265 0.03 0.79 11.81
N GLU A 266 0.29 2.08 12.03
CA GLU A 266 -0.71 3.02 12.53
C GLU A 266 -1.74 3.26 11.41
N SER A 267 -2.93 2.65 11.56
CA SER A 267 -4.07 2.92 10.68
C SER A 267 -4.43 4.40 10.72
N GLY A 268 -4.24 5.10 9.60
CA GLY A 268 -4.53 6.53 9.46
C GLY A 268 -5.95 6.83 9.97
N GLY A 269 -6.01 7.56 11.08
CA GLY A 269 -7.08 7.38 12.06
C GLY A 269 -8.50 7.45 11.50
N GLN A 270 -9.25 6.34 11.66
CA GLN A 270 -10.68 6.46 11.87
C GLN A 270 -10.90 7.21 13.18
N THR A 271 -10.97 8.53 13.09
CA THR A 271 -11.71 9.31 14.07
C THR A 271 -13.17 8.93 13.87
N GLU A 272 -13.58 7.83 14.51
CA GLU A 272 -14.99 7.53 14.77
C GLU A 272 -15.64 8.85 15.20
N PRO A 273 -16.64 9.38 14.47
CA PRO A 273 -17.25 10.63 14.83
C PRO A 273 -17.96 10.41 16.17
N THR A 274 -17.32 10.86 17.26
CA THR A 274 -17.89 10.82 18.60
C THR A 274 -19.27 11.43 18.50
N THR A 275 -20.28 10.57 18.54
CA THR A 275 -21.67 11.01 18.49
C THR A 275 -21.96 11.54 19.88
N GLU A 276 -21.53 12.78 20.12
CA GLU A 276 -22.00 13.60 21.23
C GLU A 276 -23.51 13.72 21.07
N THR A 277 -24.20 12.77 21.70
CA THR A 277 -25.65 12.80 21.86
C THR A 277 -25.92 14.05 22.70
N PRO A 278 -26.64 15.05 22.19
CA PRO A 278 -26.92 16.24 22.97
C PRO A 278 -27.66 15.82 24.24
N ASP A 279 -27.10 16.16 25.39
CA ASP A 279 -27.62 15.71 26.68
C ASP A 279 -28.96 16.40 26.96
N GLU A 280 -30.06 15.75 26.58
CA GLU A 280 -31.44 16.24 26.69
C GLU A 280 -31.93 16.16 28.15
N ASN A 281 -31.19 16.80 29.05
CA ASN A 281 -31.56 16.93 30.46
C ASN A 281 -30.96 18.16 31.16
N THR A 282 -30.86 19.29 30.44
CA THR A 282 -30.67 20.60 31.10
C THR A 282 -32.04 21.15 31.54
N PRO A 283 -32.38 21.17 32.84
CA PRO A 283 -33.64 21.75 33.30
C PRO A 283 -33.63 23.28 33.14
N LEU A 284 -34.74 23.83 32.63
CA LEU A 284 -35.01 25.27 32.58
C LEU A 284 -35.04 25.87 34.00
N VAL A 285 -33.94 26.49 34.42
CA VAL A 285 -33.91 27.31 35.65
C VAL A 285 -34.47 28.69 35.36
N ASN A 286 -35.68 28.94 35.85
CA ASN A 286 -36.32 30.26 35.79
C ASN A 286 -35.64 31.29 36.70
N SER A 287 -35.17 32.38 36.09
CA SER A 287 -35.45 33.77 36.49
C SER A 287 -35.56 34.13 37.98
N HIS A 288 -34.50 34.73 38.55
CA HIS A 288 -34.66 35.84 39.52
C HIS A 288 -33.47 36.81 39.51
N PRO A 289 -33.71 38.15 39.58
CA PRO A 289 -32.65 39.15 39.52
C PRO A 289 -32.08 39.52 40.91
N PRO A 290 -30.76 39.69 41.07
CA PRO A 290 -30.18 40.39 42.22
C PRO A 290 -30.22 41.91 42.02
N THR A 291 -30.48 42.64 43.10
CA THR A 291 -30.62 44.09 43.13
C THR A 291 -29.27 44.85 43.10
N HIS A 292 -29.33 46.09 42.62
CA HIS A 292 -28.25 47.09 42.71
C HIS A 292 -27.61 47.18 44.10
N ARG A 293 -26.27 47.31 44.13
CA ARG A 293 -25.58 48.12 45.15
C ARG A 293 -24.35 48.80 44.57
N SER A 294 -24.32 50.12 44.62
CA SER A 294 -23.23 50.96 44.12
C SER A 294 -22.23 51.31 45.21
N SER A 295 -20.93 51.40 44.89
CA SER A 295 -19.95 52.36 45.46
C SER A 295 -18.69 52.45 44.59
N PRO A 296 -17.89 53.54 44.67
CA PRO A 296 -17.00 53.98 43.59
C PRO A 296 -15.48 53.97 43.93
N ASP A 297 -14.69 54.59 43.04
CA ASP A 297 -13.22 54.83 43.06
C ASP A 297 -12.31 53.58 42.90
N ALA A 298 -11.09 53.61 42.35
CA ALA A 298 -10.38 54.41 41.31
C ALA A 298 -9.03 53.67 40.99
N THR A 299 -8.15 53.96 40.02
CA THR A 299 -7.99 55.05 39.02
C THR A 299 -7.14 54.58 37.82
N GLY A 300 -7.42 55.03 36.58
CA GLY A 300 -6.41 55.20 35.50
C GLY A 300 -6.10 54.01 34.57
N GLY A 301 -5.84 54.31 33.28
CA GLY A 301 -5.36 53.36 32.27
C GLY A 301 -5.85 53.65 30.84
N SER A 302 -5.22 54.59 30.13
CA SER A 302 -5.58 54.97 28.75
C SER A 302 -5.13 53.92 27.71
N GLY A 303 -5.92 53.65 26.64
CA GLY A 303 -5.61 52.50 25.77
C GLY A 303 -6.34 52.30 24.43
N VAL A 304 -6.77 53.36 23.72
CA VAL A 304 -6.98 53.42 22.24
C VAL A 304 -8.01 52.49 21.56
N THR A 305 -8.68 53.07 20.56
CA THR A 305 -9.74 52.52 19.68
C THR A 305 -9.27 51.55 18.59
N GLY A 306 -10.11 50.58 18.21
CA GLY A 306 -9.96 49.82 16.95
C GLY A 306 -11.23 49.06 16.56
N VAL A 307 -11.89 49.47 15.48
CA VAL A 307 -13.15 48.86 14.99
C VAL A 307 -12.91 47.85 13.86
N GLY A 308 -13.60 46.71 13.96
CA GLY A 308 -14.47 46.25 12.87
C GLY A 308 -14.03 45.09 11.97
N PHE A 309 -15.08 44.43 11.48
CA PHE A 309 -15.16 43.57 10.28
C PHE A 309 -14.56 42.15 10.37
N GLY A 310 -15.46 41.18 10.53
CA GLY A 310 -15.18 39.79 10.20
C GLY A 310 -15.20 39.55 8.68
N VAL A 311 -14.54 38.48 8.26
CA VAL A 311 -14.53 38.00 6.88
C VAL A 311 -14.83 36.51 6.91
N GLY A 312 -15.99 36.10 6.39
CA GLY A 312 -16.30 34.69 6.16
C GLY A 312 -15.62 34.20 4.88
N PRO A 313 -15.20 32.92 4.80
CA PRO A 313 -14.62 32.38 3.58
C PRO A 313 -15.70 32.25 2.49
N ALA A 314 -15.49 32.92 1.36
CA ALA A 314 -16.29 32.73 0.17
C ALA A 314 -15.82 31.47 -0.57
N ILE A 315 -16.66 30.42 -0.60
CA ILE A 315 -16.41 29.24 -1.41
C ILE A 315 -16.82 29.55 -2.86
N VAL A 316 -15.83 29.62 -3.75
CA VAL A 316 -16.05 29.75 -5.20
C VAL A 316 -16.08 28.35 -5.83
N ALA A 317 -17.29 27.88 -6.16
CA ALA A 317 -17.45 26.64 -6.94
C ALA A 317 -17.29 26.93 -8.43
N LEU A 318 -16.19 26.45 -9.03
CA LEU A 318 -15.96 26.53 -10.47
C LEU A 318 -16.64 25.35 -11.17
N VAL A 319 -17.77 25.60 -11.85
CA VAL A 319 -18.44 24.58 -12.69
C VAL A 319 -17.85 24.63 -14.10
N ALA A 320 -17.02 23.63 -14.44
CA ALA A 320 -16.54 23.43 -15.81
C ALA A 320 -17.62 22.73 -16.65
N LEU A 321 -18.22 23.46 -17.60
CA LEU A 321 -19.21 22.93 -18.54
C LEU A 321 -18.52 22.43 -19.82
N THR A 322 -18.21 21.13 -19.90
CA THR A 322 -17.70 20.53 -21.13
C THR A 322 -18.85 20.16 -22.07
N ALA A 323 -19.07 20.98 -23.10
CA ALA A 323 -20.04 20.68 -24.15
C ALA A 323 -19.50 19.58 -25.08
N PHE A 324 -20.18 18.43 -25.12
CA PHE A 324 -19.88 17.36 -26.08
C PHE A 324 -20.55 17.68 -27.42
N VAL A 325 -19.78 18.12 -28.41
CA VAL A 325 -20.29 18.39 -29.77
C VAL A 325 -20.39 17.08 -30.54
N LEU A 326 -21.62 16.70 -30.91
CA LEU A 326 -21.88 15.62 -31.85
C LEU A 326 -21.56 16.11 -33.28
N GLY A 327 -20.45 15.62 -33.82
CA GLY A 327 -20.14 15.69 -35.25
C GLY A 327 -20.56 14.39 -35.94
N ARG A 328 -21.55 14.48 -36.82
CA ARG A 328 -22.01 13.43 -37.73
C ARG A 328 -21.70 13.90 -39.14
N ASP A 329 -21.21 13.01 -39.99
CA ASP A 329 -21.42 12.88 -41.45
C ASP A 329 -20.72 11.54 -41.82
N ASP A 330 -21.39 10.47 -42.27
CA ASP A 330 -22.15 10.26 -43.52
C ASP A 330 -21.22 10.17 -44.77
N ASP A 331 -20.65 8.96 -44.98
CA ASP A 331 -20.38 8.30 -46.29
C ASP A 331 -20.18 6.77 -46.06
#